data_AF-E1QSE0-F1
#
_entry.id   AF-E1QSE0-F1
#
_cell.length_a   1.000
_cell.length_b   1.000
_cell.length_c   1.000
_cell.angle_alpha   90.00
_cell.angle_beta   90.00
_cell.angle_gamma   90.00
#
_symmetry.space_group_name_H-M   'P 1'
#
loop_
_entity.id
_entity.type
_entity.pdbx_description
1 polymer ?
#
loop_
_entity_poly.entity_id
_entity_poly.type
_entity_poly.pdbx_seq_one_letter_code
_entity_poly.pdbx_strand_id
1 'polypeptide(L)'
;MLPSDLGDVYVSACGELTRLCPRLVPSPLWGISLANIANMSPYIADAMCSGCGDAVRRVRDWWFSLNRNGPCEVCGAPGAEIDEEWDYVVKGNEGIAVITHLRRLCRNCHLAKHQGYAKVHGLSEAAINHLARVNGVDVSTARRIVREVFGVWHTLNGVNWVVRINNDIGLPSDLRVKVEELMNTMLSMHCSRWDGWFHCLNTGGVCEKALQETLQLLKDVEDYDRLISTVEERLEKAGITVLKDELLFLINQNEVRRLLLMGRLDDDMLYVPVIGGKWMVFIRRRDIYGKVFIEIINELIRRDLHYESKTLFNPRDNEGGIPLIFYVPSFLALNVVINVANVINEVLIRYGIRTKAYFKPELFTNKSIYRGTTGLKPYIYIANVGKGD
;
A
#
# COMPACT_ATOMS: atom_id res chain seq x y z
N MET A 1 -8.25 -22.51 17.22
CA MET A 1 -8.17 -22.31 18.68
C MET A 1 -6.85 -21.62 18.96
N LEU A 2 -6.87 -20.46 19.63
CA LEU A 2 -5.66 -19.84 20.15
C LEU A 2 -5.06 -20.76 21.22
N PRO A 3 -3.73 -20.91 21.30
CA PRO A 3 -3.11 -21.51 22.47
C PRO A 3 -3.51 -20.70 23.71
N SER A 4 -4.17 -21.33 24.68
CA SER A 4 -4.68 -20.66 25.89
C SER A 4 -3.58 -20.21 26.86
N ASP A 5 -2.31 -20.48 26.53
CA ASP A 5 -1.10 -20.22 27.30
C ASP A 5 -0.32 -18.99 26.82
N LEU A 6 -0.69 -18.38 25.68
CA LEU A 6 -0.01 -17.20 25.14
C LEU A 6 -0.92 -15.97 25.24
N GLY A 7 -0.56 -15.03 26.11
CA GLY A 7 -1.23 -13.74 26.28
C GLY A 7 -0.78 -12.68 25.28
N ASP A 8 -1.51 -11.56 25.23
CA ASP A 8 -1.15 -10.39 24.42
C ASP A 8 0.26 -9.87 24.76
N VAL A 9 1.10 -9.70 23.73
CA VAL A 9 2.51 -9.29 23.87
C VAL A 9 2.70 -7.92 24.53
N TYR A 10 1.68 -7.06 24.48
CA TYR A 10 1.75 -5.73 25.10
C TYR A 10 1.42 -5.72 26.60
N VAL A 11 0.92 -6.83 27.17
CA VAL A 11 0.52 -6.89 28.59
C VAL A 11 1.66 -6.49 29.52
N SER A 12 2.89 -6.99 29.26
CA SER A 12 4.06 -6.67 30.07
C SER A 12 4.45 -5.19 29.94
N ALA A 13 4.55 -4.68 28.71
CA ALA A 13 4.95 -3.30 28.44
C ALA A 13 3.95 -2.26 28.99
N CYS A 14 2.67 -2.62 29.07
CA CYS A 14 1.61 -1.76 29.57
C CYS A 14 1.20 -2.03 31.02
N GLY A 15 1.96 -2.82 31.78
CA GLY A 15 1.56 -3.26 33.13
C GLY A 15 1.28 -2.12 34.13
N GLU A 16 1.88 -0.95 33.91
CA GLU A 16 1.69 0.25 34.74
C GLU A 16 0.54 1.17 34.24
N LEU A 17 -0.05 0.87 33.08
CA LEU A 17 -1.16 1.64 32.50
C LEU A 17 -2.50 0.96 32.82
N THR A 18 -3.34 1.62 33.60
CA THR A 18 -4.58 1.03 34.13
C THR A 18 -5.80 1.27 33.26
N ARG A 19 -5.75 2.23 32.33
CA ARG A 19 -6.92 2.65 31.52
C ARG A 19 -6.70 2.59 30.01
N LEU A 20 -5.52 3.00 29.54
CA LEU A 20 -5.21 3.07 28.12
C LEU A 20 -3.79 2.61 27.85
N CYS A 21 -3.66 1.47 27.17
CA CYS A 21 -2.41 0.95 26.66
C CYS A 21 -2.27 1.29 25.16
N PRO A 22 -1.17 1.92 24.72
CA PRO A 22 -0.92 2.17 23.31
C PRO A 22 -0.43 0.88 22.62
N ARG A 23 -1.34 -0.01 22.25
CA ARG A 23 -1.01 -1.21 21.45
C ARG A 23 -0.78 -0.80 20.00
N LEU A 24 0.49 -0.62 19.63
CA LEU A 24 0.83 -0.21 18.26
C LEU A 24 0.52 -1.33 17.27
N VAL A 25 -0.11 -0.96 16.15
CA VAL A 25 -0.38 -1.89 15.07
C VAL A 25 0.93 -2.23 14.34
N PRO A 26 1.34 -3.51 14.25
CA PRO A 26 2.48 -3.96 13.45
C PRO A 26 2.38 -3.47 11.99
N SER A 27 3.50 -3.11 11.37
CA SER A 27 3.50 -2.55 10.02
C SER A 27 2.87 -3.45 8.94
N PRO A 28 2.97 -4.79 8.97
CA PRO A 28 2.29 -5.64 7.99
C PRO A 28 0.76 -5.54 8.06
N LEU A 29 0.22 -5.14 9.21
CA LEU A 29 -1.23 -5.00 9.44
C LEU A 29 -1.74 -3.58 9.15
N TRP A 30 -0.86 -2.63 8.81
CA TRP A 30 -1.28 -1.28 8.48
C TRP A 30 -2.25 -1.26 7.30
N GLY A 31 -3.28 -0.43 7.39
CA GLY A 31 -4.32 -0.36 6.37
C GLY A 31 -5.33 -1.52 6.41
N ILE A 32 -5.19 -2.50 7.32
CA ILE A 32 -6.11 -3.63 7.50
C ILE A 32 -6.89 -3.43 8.80
N SER A 33 -8.14 -2.97 8.66
CA SER A 33 -9.04 -2.66 9.78
C SER A 33 -10.48 -2.74 9.31
N LEU A 34 -11.44 -2.95 10.21
CA LEU A 34 -12.87 -2.93 9.89
C LEU A 34 -13.28 -1.57 9.33
N ALA A 35 -12.71 -0.49 9.87
CA ALA A 35 -12.90 0.86 9.35
C ALA A 35 -12.53 0.97 7.86
N ASN A 36 -11.41 0.36 7.47
CA ASN A 36 -10.97 0.36 6.08
C ASN A 36 -11.82 -0.58 5.22
N ILE A 37 -12.14 -1.79 5.69
CA ILE A 37 -13.02 -2.71 4.97
C ILE A 37 -14.40 -2.08 4.70
N ALA A 38 -14.99 -1.38 5.67
CA ALA A 38 -16.24 -0.63 5.50
C ALA A 38 -16.17 0.43 4.38
N ASN A 39 -14.99 1.02 4.17
CA ASN A 39 -14.74 2.03 3.15
C ASN A 39 -14.23 1.46 1.82
N MET A 40 -13.97 0.15 1.73
CA MET A 40 -13.41 -0.51 0.55
C MET A 40 -14.42 -0.56 -0.59
N SER A 41 -13.95 -0.53 -1.83
CA SER A 41 -14.79 -0.85 -2.98
C SER A 41 -15.21 -2.32 -2.96
N PRO A 42 -16.52 -2.63 -3.10
CA PRO A 42 -16.96 -4.02 -3.15
C PRO A 42 -16.41 -4.76 -4.38
N TYR A 43 -16.07 -4.06 -5.46
CA TYR A 43 -15.52 -4.66 -6.68
C TYR A 43 -14.06 -5.11 -6.53
N ILE A 44 -13.28 -4.44 -5.68
CA ILE A 44 -11.93 -4.92 -5.34
C ILE A 44 -12.08 -6.13 -4.41
N ALA A 45 -12.95 -6.04 -3.40
CA ALA A 45 -13.14 -7.14 -2.46
C ALA A 45 -13.59 -8.44 -3.14
N ASP A 46 -14.58 -8.38 -4.04
CA ASP A 46 -15.02 -9.54 -4.84
C ASP A 46 -13.94 -10.10 -5.77
N ALA A 47 -12.95 -9.28 -6.16
CA ALA A 47 -11.82 -9.74 -6.95
C ALA A 47 -10.78 -10.50 -6.11
N MET A 48 -10.75 -10.29 -4.79
CA MET A 48 -9.83 -10.96 -3.87
C MET A 48 -10.40 -12.28 -3.34
N CYS A 49 -11.68 -12.29 -2.98
CA CYS A 49 -12.36 -13.49 -2.52
C CYS A 49 -13.84 -13.49 -2.90
N SER A 50 -14.37 -14.68 -3.19
CA SER A 50 -15.74 -14.84 -3.67
C SER A 50 -16.75 -14.40 -2.61
N GLY A 51 -17.64 -13.46 -2.96
CA GLY A 51 -18.68 -12.93 -2.08
C GLY A 51 -18.21 -11.84 -1.12
N CYS A 52 -16.93 -11.46 -1.15
CA CYS A 52 -16.38 -10.45 -0.26
C CYS A 52 -16.86 -9.03 -0.58
N GLY A 53 -17.35 -8.76 -1.79
CA GLY A 53 -18.01 -7.51 -2.15
C GLY A 53 -19.36 -7.35 -1.45
N ASP A 54 -20.09 -8.43 -1.21
CA ASP A 54 -21.29 -8.40 -0.37
C ASP A 54 -20.96 -8.19 1.09
N ALA A 55 -19.93 -8.90 1.58
CA ALA A 55 -19.42 -8.72 2.92
C ALA A 55 -19.02 -7.25 3.18
N VAL A 56 -18.30 -6.61 2.25
CA VAL A 56 -17.94 -5.18 2.35
C VAL A 56 -19.17 -4.27 2.45
N ARG A 57 -20.23 -4.53 1.68
CA ARG A 57 -21.48 -3.75 1.77
C ARG A 57 -22.12 -3.90 3.16
N ARG A 58 -22.24 -5.13 3.65
CA ARG A 58 -22.85 -5.40 4.96
C ARG A 58 -22.01 -4.86 6.13
N VAL A 59 -20.68 -4.95 6.04
CA VAL A 59 -19.74 -4.36 7.01
C VAL A 59 -19.85 -2.85 7.00
N ARG A 60 -20.00 -2.22 5.83
CA ARG A 60 -20.23 -0.78 5.73
C ARG A 60 -21.47 -0.37 6.51
N ASP A 61 -22.60 -1.00 6.24
CA ASP A 61 -23.87 -0.69 6.90
C ASP A 61 -23.75 -0.88 8.41
N TRP A 62 -23.16 -2.00 8.84
CA TRP A 62 -22.89 -2.28 10.25
C TRP A 62 -21.97 -1.23 10.89
N TRP A 63 -20.82 -0.92 10.28
CA TRP A 63 -19.82 0.02 10.81
C TRP A 63 -20.36 1.45 10.97
N PHE A 64 -21.21 1.88 10.04
CA PHE A 64 -21.86 3.20 10.10
C PHE A 64 -23.12 3.20 10.98
N SER A 65 -23.67 2.04 11.34
CA SER A 65 -24.76 1.92 12.33
C SER A 65 -24.28 2.02 13.78
N LEU A 66 -22.97 1.84 14.04
CA LEU A 66 -22.40 1.88 15.39
C LEU A 66 -22.65 3.23 16.08
N ASN A 67 -22.99 3.19 17.37
CA ASN A 67 -23.31 4.39 18.13
C ASN A 67 -22.06 5.27 18.37
N ARG A 68 -22.01 6.43 17.71
CA ARG A 68 -20.95 7.44 17.86
C ARG A 68 -21.33 8.59 18.80
N ASN A 69 -22.48 8.50 19.47
CA ASN A 69 -22.96 9.49 20.42
C ASN A 69 -22.78 8.99 21.84
N GLY A 70 -21.83 9.57 22.57
CA GLY A 70 -21.70 9.36 24.02
C GLY A 70 -20.30 9.64 24.55
N PRO A 71 -20.02 9.27 25.81
CA PRO A 71 -18.72 9.51 26.42
C PRO A 71 -17.66 8.54 25.88
N CYS A 72 -16.42 9.02 25.87
CA CYS A 72 -15.20 8.24 25.71
C CYS A 72 -15.10 7.22 26.83
N GLU A 73 -14.89 5.96 26.48
CA GLU A 73 -14.81 4.85 27.43
C GLU A 73 -13.55 4.89 28.31
N VAL A 74 -12.56 5.72 27.95
CA VAL A 74 -11.30 5.87 28.71
C VAL A 74 -11.35 7.05 29.69
N CYS A 75 -11.83 8.21 29.24
CA CYS A 75 -11.72 9.46 30.01
C CYS A 75 -13.05 10.19 30.27
N GLY A 76 -14.17 9.69 29.75
CA GLY A 76 -15.50 10.28 29.94
C GLY A 76 -15.81 11.53 29.11
N ALA A 77 -14.82 12.15 28.46
CA ALA A 77 -15.05 13.28 27.54
C ALA A 77 -15.92 12.86 26.33
N PRO A 78 -16.59 13.78 25.61
CA PRO A 78 -17.35 13.41 24.42
C PRO A 78 -16.50 12.59 23.42
N GLY A 79 -16.98 11.40 23.08
CA GLY A 79 -16.33 10.45 22.19
C GLY A 79 -17.19 10.17 20.97
N ALA A 80 -16.59 10.16 19.79
CA ALA A 80 -17.27 9.90 18.52
C ALA A 80 -16.48 8.95 17.61
N GLU A 81 -15.23 8.66 17.97
CA GLU A 81 -14.35 7.79 17.21
C GLU A 81 -14.54 6.36 17.69
N ILE A 82 -14.76 5.45 16.75
CA ILE A 82 -14.80 4.01 17.03
C ILE A 82 -13.40 3.49 16.74
N ASP A 83 -12.79 2.90 17.75
CA ASP A 83 -11.45 2.36 17.72
C ASP A 83 -11.49 0.84 17.95
N GLU A 84 -10.62 0.14 17.23
CA GLU A 84 -10.47 -1.31 17.32
C GLU A 84 -9.44 -1.65 18.38
N GLU A 85 -9.81 -2.48 19.35
CA GLU A 85 -8.87 -3.07 20.29
C GLU A 85 -8.28 -4.34 19.67
N TRP A 86 -6.95 -4.37 19.63
CA TRP A 86 -6.19 -5.47 19.04
C TRP A 86 -5.36 -6.16 20.11
N ASP A 87 -5.42 -7.49 20.13
CA ASP A 87 -4.50 -8.34 20.88
C ASP A 87 -3.56 -9.05 19.90
N TYR A 88 -2.29 -9.18 20.26
CA TYR A 88 -1.29 -9.83 19.43
C TYR A 88 -0.66 -11.01 20.17
N VAL A 89 -0.79 -12.20 19.59
CA VAL A 89 -0.26 -13.45 20.14
C VAL A 89 0.79 -13.99 19.18
N VAL A 90 2.01 -14.23 19.65
CA VAL A 90 3.15 -14.64 18.80
C VAL A 90 3.77 -15.94 19.30
N LYS A 91 4.11 -16.83 18.37
CA LYS A 91 4.90 -18.04 18.62
C LYS A 91 5.93 -18.22 17.51
N GLY A 92 7.20 -17.94 17.81
CA GLY A 92 8.26 -17.94 16.79
C GLY A 92 8.08 -16.77 15.81
N ASN A 93 8.04 -17.06 14.52
CA ASN A 93 7.77 -16.07 13.47
C ASN A 93 6.29 -16.02 13.06
N GLU A 94 5.42 -16.82 13.66
CA GLU A 94 3.98 -16.85 13.37
C GLU A 94 3.21 -16.09 14.46
N GLY A 95 2.16 -15.37 14.07
CA GLY A 95 1.35 -14.58 14.98
C GLY A 95 -0.11 -14.46 14.59
N ILE A 96 -0.96 -14.25 15.59
CA ILE A 96 -2.39 -13.99 15.41
C ILE A 96 -2.70 -12.61 15.97
N ALA A 97 -3.27 -11.75 15.12
CA ALA A 97 -3.78 -10.44 15.50
C ALA A 97 -5.30 -10.53 15.61
N VAL A 98 -5.83 -10.26 16.81
CA VAL A 98 -7.25 -10.44 17.12
C VAL A 98 -7.89 -9.09 17.38
N ILE A 99 -8.92 -8.73 16.61
CA ILE A 99 -9.81 -7.61 17.00
C ILE A 99 -10.71 -8.12 18.14
N THR A 100 -10.42 -7.70 19.36
CA THR A 100 -11.10 -8.22 20.56
C THR A 100 -12.37 -7.44 20.88
N HIS A 101 -12.32 -6.12 20.72
CA HIS A 101 -13.42 -5.21 21.07
C HIS A 101 -13.43 -3.97 20.17
N LEU A 102 -14.56 -3.27 20.15
CA LEU A 102 -14.67 -1.90 19.67
C LEU A 102 -14.90 -0.99 20.85
N ARG A 103 -14.21 0.16 20.89
CA ARG A 103 -14.38 1.17 21.94
C ARG A 103 -14.61 2.52 21.32
N ARG A 104 -15.45 3.31 21.97
CA ARG A 104 -15.68 4.71 21.64
C ARG A 104 -14.68 5.58 22.38
N LEU A 105 -13.88 6.32 21.63
CA LEU A 105 -12.85 7.21 22.14
C LEU A 105 -13.13 8.67 21.78
N CYS A 106 -12.62 9.58 22.60
CA CYS A 106 -12.40 10.97 22.19
C CYS A 106 -11.10 11.07 21.38
N ARG A 107 -10.98 12.12 20.56
CA ARG A 107 -9.82 12.34 19.69
C ARG A 107 -8.48 12.27 20.41
N ASN A 108 -8.40 12.79 21.64
CA ASN A 108 -7.15 12.80 22.41
C ASN A 108 -6.78 11.40 22.93
N CYS A 109 -7.76 10.59 23.37
CA CYS A 109 -7.50 9.21 23.79
C CYS A 109 -7.12 8.35 22.59
N HIS A 110 -7.80 8.52 21.45
CA HIS A 110 -7.47 7.79 20.23
C HIS A 110 -6.07 8.14 19.71
N LEU A 111 -5.71 9.44 19.69
CA LEU A 111 -4.35 9.88 19.37
C LEU A 111 -3.30 9.35 20.36
N ALA A 112 -3.62 9.31 21.67
CA ALA A 112 -2.74 8.78 22.70
C ALA A 112 -2.50 7.27 22.59
N LYS A 113 -3.46 6.51 22.02
CA LYS A 113 -3.27 5.09 21.66
C LYS A 113 -2.36 4.95 20.44
N HIS A 114 -2.58 5.76 19.40
CA HIS A 114 -1.83 5.72 18.13
C HIS A 114 -0.54 6.57 18.17
N GLN A 115 0.40 6.21 19.04
CA GLN A 115 1.67 6.95 19.21
C GLN A 115 2.50 7.03 17.93
N GLY A 116 2.44 6.01 17.06
CA GLY A 116 3.07 6.04 15.73
C GLY A 116 2.52 7.16 14.84
N TYR A 117 1.19 7.28 14.78
CA TYR A 117 0.51 8.36 14.05
C TYR A 117 0.82 9.74 14.65
N ALA A 118 0.75 9.85 15.99
CA ALA A 118 1.10 11.09 16.68
C ALA A 118 2.52 11.56 16.35
N LYS A 119 3.48 10.64 16.25
CA LYS A 119 4.87 10.93 15.87
C LYS A 119 5.00 11.49 14.46
N VAL A 120 4.36 10.86 13.48
CA VAL A 120 4.39 11.33 12.07
C VAL A 120 3.83 12.74 11.93
N HIS A 121 2.85 13.11 12.76
CA HIS A 121 2.23 14.44 12.74
C HIS A 121 2.82 15.46 13.73
N GLY A 122 3.92 15.14 14.42
CA GLY A 122 4.55 16.06 15.37
C GLY A 122 3.73 16.31 16.65
N LEU A 123 2.81 15.39 16.99
CA LEU A 123 1.90 15.48 18.14
C LEU A 123 2.27 14.55 19.30
N SER A 124 3.44 13.91 19.27
CA SER A 124 3.86 12.92 20.28
C SER A 124 3.80 13.44 21.72
N GLU A 125 4.33 14.63 21.99
CA GLU A 125 4.39 15.15 23.36
C GLU A 125 2.98 15.41 23.93
N ALA A 126 2.06 15.93 23.12
CA ALA A 126 0.67 16.10 23.51
C ALA A 126 -0.01 14.75 23.78
N ALA A 127 0.25 13.75 22.93
CA ALA A 127 -0.29 12.39 23.07
C ALA A 127 0.24 11.70 24.34
N ILE A 128 1.54 11.83 24.65
CA ILE A 128 2.18 11.26 25.85
C ILE A 128 1.66 11.94 27.11
N ASN A 129 1.55 13.27 27.13
CA ASN A 129 1.00 14.00 28.27
C ASN A 129 -0.46 13.60 28.53
N HIS A 130 -1.25 13.40 27.47
CA HIS A 130 -2.61 12.90 27.60
C HIS A 130 -2.64 11.47 28.14
N LEU A 131 -1.78 10.58 27.62
CA LEU A 131 -1.64 9.19 28.07
C LEU A 131 -1.32 9.11 29.57
N ALA A 132 -0.37 9.93 30.03
CA ALA A 132 0.02 10.05 31.43
C ALA A 132 -1.19 10.42 32.30
N ARG A 133 -1.89 11.49 31.91
CA ARG A 133 -3.06 12.00 32.63
C ARG A 133 -4.19 11.00 32.73
N VAL A 134 -4.54 10.29 31.65
CA VAL A 134 -5.67 9.33 31.69
C VAL A 134 -5.35 8.07 32.48
N ASN A 135 -4.08 7.68 32.56
CA ASN A 135 -3.63 6.54 33.35
C ASN A 135 -3.24 6.90 34.80
N GLY A 136 -3.16 8.20 35.14
CA GLY A 136 -2.76 8.65 36.47
C GLY A 136 -1.27 8.44 36.79
N VAL A 137 -0.42 8.37 35.76
CA VAL A 137 1.04 8.23 35.90
C VAL A 137 1.72 9.56 35.59
N ASP A 138 2.97 9.73 36.03
CA ASP A 138 3.75 10.89 35.63
C ASP A 138 4.19 10.78 34.15
N VAL A 139 4.51 11.94 33.55
CA VAL A 139 4.89 12.02 32.12
C VAL A 139 6.17 11.24 31.81
N SER A 140 7.11 11.15 32.76
CA SER A 140 8.37 10.43 32.54
C SER A 140 8.13 8.91 32.45
N THR A 141 7.23 8.39 33.29
CA THR A 141 6.72 7.01 33.25
C THR A 141 6.00 6.72 31.94
N ALA A 142 5.04 7.57 31.53
CA ALA A 142 4.36 7.40 30.25
C ALA A 142 5.33 7.39 29.06
N ARG A 143 6.33 8.28 29.06
CA ARG A 143 7.35 8.33 27.99
C ARG A 143 8.21 7.07 27.98
N ARG A 144 8.56 6.51 29.14
CA ARG A 144 9.29 5.24 29.23
C ARG A 144 8.48 4.10 28.63
N ILE A 145 7.22 3.95 29.05
CA ILE A 145 6.32 2.90 28.55
C ILE A 145 6.13 3.01 27.03
N VAL A 146 5.96 4.22 26.50
CA VAL A 146 5.86 4.43 25.05
C VAL A 146 7.11 3.94 24.32
N ARG A 147 8.32 4.15 24.87
CA ARG A 147 9.55 3.59 24.29
C ARG A 147 9.57 2.06 24.33
N GLU A 148 9.15 1.45 25.43
CA GLU A 148 9.06 -0.01 25.56
C GLU A 148 8.07 -0.60 24.55
N VAL A 149 6.91 0.04 24.38
CA VAL A 149 5.88 -0.29 23.39
C VAL A 149 6.43 -0.21 21.96
N PHE A 150 7.23 0.80 21.63
CA PHE A 150 7.91 0.86 20.32
C PHE A 150 8.95 -0.25 20.16
N GLY A 151 9.62 -0.66 21.24
CA GLY A 151 10.51 -1.82 21.27
C GLY A 151 9.76 -3.11 20.92
N VAL A 152 8.61 -3.35 21.54
CA VAL A 152 7.72 -4.48 21.18
C VAL A 152 7.26 -4.36 19.73
N TRP A 153 6.78 -3.20 19.30
CA TRP A 153 6.33 -3.00 17.92
C TRP A 153 7.41 -3.36 16.88
N HIS A 154 8.68 -3.02 17.14
CA HIS A 154 9.77 -3.38 16.24
C HIS A 154 9.94 -4.90 16.09
N THR A 155 9.72 -5.69 17.15
CA THR A 155 9.81 -7.16 17.04
C THR A 155 8.62 -7.74 16.30
N LEU A 156 7.45 -7.12 16.40
CA LEU A 156 6.22 -7.56 15.73
C LEU A 156 6.20 -7.34 14.22
N ASN A 157 7.03 -6.43 13.70
CA ASN A 157 7.06 -6.12 12.27
C ASN A 157 7.60 -7.28 11.39
N GLY A 158 8.35 -8.22 11.98
CA GLY A 158 8.89 -9.39 11.28
C GLY A 158 8.03 -10.66 11.40
N VAL A 159 6.84 -10.57 11.98
CA VAL A 159 5.95 -11.71 12.24
C VAL A 159 4.99 -11.94 11.06
N ASN A 160 4.76 -13.20 10.72
CA ASN A 160 3.75 -13.66 9.78
C ASN A 160 2.39 -13.64 10.48
N TRP A 161 1.54 -12.67 10.13
CA TRP A 161 0.27 -12.45 10.82
C TRP A 161 -0.90 -13.17 10.16
N VAL A 162 -1.78 -13.67 11.00
CA VAL A 162 -3.14 -14.06 10.64
C VAL A 162 -4.12 -13.20 11.45
N VAL A 163 -5.10 -12.60 10.76
CA VAL A 163 -6.13 -11.79 11.40
C VAL A 163 -7.32 -12.64 11.82
N ARG A 164 -7.81 -12.40 13.03
CA ARG A 164 -9.05 -12.95 13.57
C ARG A 164 -9.87 -11.83 14.19
N ILE A 165 -11.18 -12.05 14.26
CA ILE A 165 -12.13 -11.14 14.85
C ILE A 165 -12.83 -11.93 15.96
N ASN A 166 -12.95 -11.34 17.14
CA ASN A 166 -13.68 -11.96 18.23
C ASN A 166 -15.20 -11.97 17.94
N ASN A 167 -15.92 -12.96 18.44
CA ASN A 167 -17.37 -13.06 18.25
C ASN A 167 -18.13 -11.93 18.95
N ASP A 168 -17.58 -11.40 20.04
CA ASP A 168 -18.28 -10.47 20.93
C ASP A 168 -18.30 -9.02 20.43
N ILE A 169 -17.71 -8.72 19.27
CA ILE A 169 -17.69 -7.35 18.73
C ILE A 169 -19.01 -6.92 18.08
N GLY A 170 -20.01 -7.80 18.03
CA GLY A 170 -21.33 -7.52 17.46
C GLY A 170 -21.40 -7.61 15.94
N LEU A 171 -20.38 -8.17 15.27
CA LEU A 171 -20.41 -8.47 13.84
C LEU A 171 -21.05 -9.87 13.62
N PRO A 172 -22.08 -10.01 12.75
CA PRO A 172 -22.69 -11.31 12.46
C PRO A 172 -21.66 -12.38 12.07
N SER A 173 -21.87 -13.62 12.51
CA SER A 173 -20.87 -14.69 12.40
C SER A 173 -20.49 -15.04 10.96
N ASP A 174 -21.48 -15.10 10.06
CA ASP A 174 -21.28 -15.34 8.63
C ASP A 174 -20.46 -14.20 7.99
N LEU A 175 -20.76 -12.97 8.37
CA LEU A 175 -20.08 -11.78 7.90
C LEU A 175 -18.63 -11.73 8.42
N ARG A 176 -18.42 -12.04 9.70
CA ARG A 176 -17.12 -12.10 10.34
C ARG A 176 -16.16 -13.04 9.60
N VAL A 177 -16.61 -14.24 9.27
CA VAL A 177 -15.78 -15.22 8.55
C VAL A 177 -15.34 -14.69 7.19
N LYS A 178 -16.23 -14.02 6.43
CA LYS A 178 -15.86 -13.42 5.14
C LYS A 178 -14.92 -12.23 5.28
N VAL A 179 -15.07 -11.42 6.32
CA VAL A 179 -14.17 -10.29 6.58
C VAL A 179 -12.78 -10.77 6.98
N GLU A 180 -12.69 -11.79 7.83
CA GLU A 180 -11.43 -12.44 8.17
C GLU A 180 -10.75 -13.00 6.92
N GLU A 181 -11.49 -13.68 6.04
CA GLU A 181 -10.96 -14.15 4.76
C GLU A 181 -10.39 -13.00 3.94
N LEU A 182 -11.16 -11.93 3.72
CA LEU A 182 -10.71 -10.76 2.96
C LEU A 182 -9.45 -10.12 3.56
N MET A 183 -9.42 -9.89 4.87
CA MET A 183 -8.27 -9.30 5.57
C MET A 183 -7.02 -10.19 5.43
N ASN A 184 -7.17 -11.52 5.54
CA ASN A 184 -6.07 -12.46 5.38
C ASN A 184 -5.62 -12.59 3.92
N THR A 185 -6.53 -12.50 2.95
CA THR A 185 -6.16 -12.43 1.53
C THR A 185 -5.36 -11.16 1.25
N MET A 186 -5.79 -10.01 1.78
CA MET A 186 -5.03 -8.76 1.71
C MET A 186 -3.62 -8.91 2.27
N LEU A 187 -3.47 -9.54 3.44
CA LEU A 187 -2.15 -9.82 4.03
C LEU A 187 -1.28 -10.71 3.13
N SER A 188 -1.81 -11.83 2.65
CA SER A 188 -1.04 -12.75 1.80
C SER A 188 -0.56 -12.08 0.51
N MET A 189 -1.36 -11.15 -0.03
CA MET A 189 -1.03 -10.39 -1.24
C MET A 189 -0.20 -9.15 -0.94
N HIS A 190 0.13 -8.89 0.33
CA HIS A 190 0.83 -7.69 0.80
C HIS A 190 0.13 -6.41 0.34
N CYS A 191 -1.20 -6.43 0.40
CA CYS A 191 -2.07 -5.33 0.01
C CYS A 191 -2.66 -4.61 1.22
N SER A 192 -2.70 -3.29 1.17
CA SER A 192 -3.23 -2.45 2.24
C SER A 192 -3.86 -1.16 1.71
N ARG A 193 -4.60 -0.47 2.57
CA ARG A 193 -5.04 0.90 2.30
C ARG A 193 -3.95 1.89 2.70
N TRP A 194 -3.54 2.74 1.76
CA TRP A 194 -2.64 3.87 2.02
C TRP A 194 -3.14 5.13 1.29
N ASP A 195 -3.44 6.20 2.02
CA ASP A 195 -3.85 7.50 1.47
C ASP A 195 -4.96 7.44 0.38
N GLY A 196 -5.99 6.63 0.64
CA GLY A 196 -7.10 6.43 -0.31
C GLY A 196 -6.79 5.51 -1.50
N TRP A 197 -5.57 4.98 -1.57
CA TRP A 197 -5.17 3.94 -2.52
C TRP A 197 -5.30 2.55 -1.89
N PHE A 198 -5.67 1.58 -2.73
CA PHE A 198 -5.42 0.18 -2.50
C PHE A 198 -4.06 -0.14 -3.10
N HIS A 199 -3.09 -0.44 -2.24
CA HIS A 199 -1.68 -0.57 -2.56
C HIS A 199 -1.24 -2.00 -2.31
N CYS A 200 -0.49 -2.60 -3.21
CA CYS A 200 0.07 -3.93 -3.08
C CYS A 200 1.57 -3.87 -3.36
N LEU A 201 2.39 -4.38 -2.44
CA LEU A 201 3.84 -4.28 -2.50
C LEU A 201 4.48 -5.67 -2.47
N ASN A 202 5.36 -5.97 -3.42
CA ASN A 202 6.22 -7.13 -3.38
C ASN A 202 7.61 -6.73 -3.84
N THR A 203 8.54 -6.51 -2.91
CA THR A 203 9.92 -6.11 -3.22
C THR A 203 10.82 -7.30 -3.53
N GLY A 204 10.28 -8.35 -4.18
CA GLY A 204 11.01 -9.55 -4.57
C GLY A 204 12.07 -9.33 -5.66
N GLY A 205 12.52 -10.40 -6.31
CA GLY A 205 13.70 -10.42 -7.20
C GLY A 205 13.66 -9.49 -8.43
N VAL A 206 12.54 -8.83 -8.72
CA VAL A 206 12.41 -7.87 -9.82
C VAL A 206 13.34 -6.66 -9.67
N CYS A 207 13.63 -6.21 -8.43
CA CYS A 207 14.57 -5.10 -8.19
C CYS A 207 15.97 -5.46 -8.70
N GLU A 208 16.49 -6.63 -8.32
CA GLU A 208 17.79 -7.13 -8.76
C GLU A 208 17.83 -7.29 -10.29
N LYS A 209 16.79 -7.90 -10.88
CA LYS A 209 16.70 -8.03 -12.35
C LYS A 209 16.75 -6.66 -13.04
N ALA A 210 16.01 -5.69 -12.53
CA ALA A 210 15.96 -4.34 -13.09
C ALA A 210 17.30 -3.61 -12.91
N LEU A 211 18.00 -3.83 -11.80
CA LEU A 211 19.35 -3.30 -11.57
C LEU A 211 20.31 -3.82 -12.63
N GLN A 212 20.40 -5.14 -12.77
CA GLN A 212 21.32 -5.79 -13.68
C GLN A 212 21.06 -5.38 -15.12
N GLU A 213 19.79 -5.33 -15.53
CA GLU A 213 19.44 -4.86 -16.87
C GLU A 213 19.82 -3.39 -17.10
N THR A 214 19.56 -2.54 -16.12
CA THR A 214 19.91 -1.11 -16.21
C THR A 214 21.42 -0.93 -16.34
N LEU A 215 22.21 -1.59 -15.48
CA LEU A 215 23.67 -1.54 -15.51
C LEU A 215 24.23 -2.08 -16.82
N GLN A 216 23.65 -3.16 -17.37
CA GLN A 216 24.08 -3.72 -18.64
C GLN A 216 23.82 -2.73 -19.79
N LEU A 217 22.62 -2.15 -19.87
CA LEU A 217 22.31 -1.14 -20.88
C LEU A 217 23.30 0.02 -20.83
N LEU A 218 23.62 0.52 -19.63
CA LEU A 218 24.54 1.65 -19.44
C LEU A 218 26.00 1.31 -19.77
N LYS A 219 26.42 0.05 -19.69
CA LYS A 219 27.75 -0.38 -20.14
C LYS A 219 27.85 -0.44 -21.67
N ASP A 220 26.75 -0.78 -22.34
CA ASP A 220 26.72 -0.99 -23.79
C ASP A 220 26.59 0.32 -24.59
N VAL A 221 26.27 1.43 -23.92
CA VAL A 221 26.10 2.76 -24.53
C VAL A 221 27.24 3.70 -24.17
N GLU A 222 27.90 4.23 -25.20
CA GLU A 222 29.06 5.12 -25.06
C GLU A 222 28.65 6.57 -24.72
N ASP A 223 27.46 7.00 -25.15
CA ASP A 223 26.91 8.33 -24.91
C ASP A 223 25.37 8.34 -24.80
N TYR A 224 24.80 9.51 -24.51
CA TYR A 224 23.36 9.71 -24.31
C TYR A 224 22.53 9.56 -25.61
N ASP A 225 23.09 9.93 -26.77
CA ASP A 225 22.36 9.85 -28.04
C ASP A 225 22.20 8.39 -28.45
N ARG A 226 23.25 7.58 -28.24
CA ARG A 226 23.21 6.13 -28.41
C ARG A 226 22.28 5.46 -27.40
N LEU A 227 22.23 5.94 -26.16
CA LEU A 227 21.26 5.46 -25.16
C LEU A 227 19.82 5.65 -25.66
N ILE A 228 19.45 6.87 -26.07
CA ILE A 228 18.08 7.16 -26.54
C ILE A 228 17.73 6.31 -27.76
N SER A 229 18.65 6.20 -28.72
CA SER A 229 18.45 5.40 -29.93
C SER A 229 18.27 3.91 -29.61
N THR A 230 19.04 3.39 -28.64
CA THR A 230 18.95 1.98 -28.20
C THR A 230 17.63 1.70 -27.47
N VAL A 231 17.20 2.63 -26.62
CA VAL A 231 15.91 2.56 -25.91
C VAL A 231 14.75 2.57 -26.91
N GLU A 232 14.79 3.49 -27.88
CA GLU A 232 13.78 3.57 -28.94
C GLU A 232 13.73 2.27 -29.74
N GLU A 233 14.85 1.82 -30.31
CA GLU A 233 14.89 0.63 -31.15
C GLU A 233 14.32 -0.60 -30.44
N ARG A 234 14.70 -0.82 -29.17
CA ARG A 234 14.23 -1.99 -28.40
C ARG A 234 12.76 -1.90 -28.03
N LEU A 235 12.28 -0.73 -27.58
CA LEU A 235 10.89 -0.56 -27.18
C LEU A 235 9.93 -0.55 -28.38
N GLU A 236 10.31 0.07 -29.49
CA GLU A 236 9.47 0.12 -30.69
C GLU A 236 9.33 -1.25 -31.35
N LYS A 237 10.39 -2.08 -31.37
CA LYS A 237 10.30 -3.49 -31.78
C LYS A 237 9.30 -4.29 -30.93
N ALA A 238 9.07 -3.89 -29.69
CA ALA A 238 8.08 -4.48 -28.79
C ALA A 238 6.70 -3.77 -28.85
N GLY A 239 6.48 -2.87 -29.81
CA GLY A 239 5.20 -2.16 -29.97
C GLY A 239 4.97 -1.03 -28.96
N ILE A 240 6.02 -0.57 -28.28
CA ILE A 240 5.98 0.53 -27.31
C ILE A 240 6.56 1.79 -27.95
N THR A 241 5.75 2.82 -28.11
CA THR A 241 6.19 4.11 -28.65
C THR A 241 6.99 4.89 -27.62
N VAL A 242 8.16 5.39 -28.02
CA VAL A 242 9.01 6.26 -27.19
C VAL A 242 8.77 7.72 -27.55
N LEU A 243 8.57 8.55 -26.53
CA LEU A 243 8.49 10.00 -26.67
C LEU A 243 9.88 10.61 -26.46
N LYS A 244 10.60 10.81 -27.56
CA LYS A 244 12.00 11.25 -27.57
C LYS A 244 12.26 12.53 -26.78
N ASP A 245 11.45 13.57 -26.98
CA ASP A 245 11.66 14.87 -26.34
C ASP A 245 11.50 14.76 -24.82
N GLU A 246 10.47 14.04 -24.36
CA GLU A 246 10.25 13.77 -22.94
C GLU A 246 11.33 12.88 -22.32
N LEU A 247 11.81 11.86 -23.06
CA LEU A 247 12.89 10.98 -22.62
C LEU A 247 14.22 11.75 -22.53
N LEU A 248 14.54 12.56 -23.54
CA LEU A 248 15.72 13.42 -23.55
C LEU A 248 15.67 14.43 -22.41
N PHE A 249 14.51 15.05 -22.16
CA PHE A 249 14.31 15.93 -21.02
C PHE A 249 14.57 15.21 -19.69
N LEU A 250 14.06 13.98 -19.53
CA LEU A 250 14.25 13.16 -18.33
C LEU A 250 15.74 12.82 -18.12
N ILE A 251 16.41 12.29 -19.13
CA ILE A 251 17.83 11.89 -19.07
C ILE A 251 18.72 13.10 -18.76
N ASN A 252 18.36 14.29 -19.25
CA ASN A 252 19.11 15.52 -19.00
C ASN A 252 18.89 16.13 -17.60
N GLN A 253 17.98 15.61 -16.78
CA GLN A 253 17.84 16.07 -15.40
C GLN A 253 19.11 15.75 -14.61
N ASN A 254 19.63 16.71 -13.86
CA ASN A 254 20.88 16.55 -13.08
C ASN A 254 20.87 15.32 -12.18
N GLU A 255 19.72 15.01 -11.59
CA GLU A 255 19.50 13.83 -10.75
C GLU A 255 19.73 12.53 -11.52
N VAL A 256 19.21 12.45 -12.75
CA VAL A 256 19.39 11.28 -13.63
C VAL A 256 20.82 11.25 -14.16
N ARG A 257 21.33 12.36 -14.71
CA ARG A 257 22.72 12.44 -15.24
C ARG A 257 23.75 12.04 -14.21
N ARG A 258 23.61 12.48 -12.96
CA ARG A 258 24.55 12.11 -11.89
C ARG A 258 24.56 10.60 -11.64
N LEU A 259 23.39 9.97 -11.60
CA LEU A 259 23.29 8.51 -11.46
C LEU A 259 23.89 7.78 -12.65
N LEU A 260 23.62 8.26 -13.87
CA LEU A 260 24.17 7.68 -15.09
C LEU A 260 25.71 7.82 -15.17
N LEU A 261 26.26 8.96 -14.75
CA LEU A 261 27.71 9.22 -14.77
C LEU A 261 28.49 8.48 -13.67
N MET A 262 27.84 8.15 -12.56
CA MET A 262 28.52 7.48 -11.44
C MET A 262 28.83 6.00 -11.71
N GLY A 263 28.21 5.37 -12.72
CA GLY A 263 28.48 3.98 -13.14
C GLY A 263 28.33 2.94 -12.02
N ARG A 264 27.74 3.34 -10.89
CA ARG A 264 27.54 2.58 -9.67
C ARG A 264 26.13 2.87 -9.18
N LEU A 265 25.20 2.02 -9.58
CA LEU A 265 23.92 1.89 -8.90
C LEU A 265 24.13 0.76 -7.89
N ASP A 266 24.08 1.06 -6.60
CA ASP A 266 23.94 0.05 -5.55
C ASP A 266 22.43 -0.22 -5.31
N ASP A 267 22.12 -1.27 -4.53
CA ASP A 267 20.74 -1.64 -4.20
C ASP A 267 19.97 -0.47 -3.55
N ASP A 268 20.66 0.36 -2.75
CA ASP A 268 20.09 1.53 -2.10
C ASP A 268 19.70 2.64 -3.10
N MET A 269 20.35 2.70 -4.27
CA MET A 269 20.05 3.67 -5.32
C MET A 269 18.83 3.32 -6.20
N LEU A 270 18.38 2.07 -6.23
CA LEU A 270 17.08 1.71 -6.85
C LEU A 270 15.89 2.21 -6.03
N TYR A 271 16.09 2.50 -4.75
CA TYR A 271 15.10 3.14 -3.88
C TYR A 271 15.07 4.66 -4.02
N VAL A 272 16.00 5.26 -4.78
CA VAL A 272 15.97 6.68 -5.10
C VAL A 272 14.95 6.88 -6.24
N PRO A 273 13.87 7.67 -6.04
CA PRO A 273 12.74 7.81 -6.97
C PRO A 273 13.07 8.66 -8.21
N VAL A 274 14.24 8.42 -8.80
CA VAL A 274 14.80 9.16 -9.94
C VAL A 274 14.75 8.32 -11.21
N ILE A 275 15.08 7.02 -11.13
CA ILE A 275 15.07 6.12 -12.29
C ILE A 275 13.85 5.19 -12.35
N GLY A 276 13.05 5.10 -11.29
CA GLY A 276 11.80 4.35 -11.30
C GLY A 276 10.72 4.99 -12.17
N GLY A 277 9.69 4.21 -12.48
CA GLY A 277 8.50 4.70 -13.15
C GLY A 277 7.33 3.75 -13.02
N LYS A 278 6.23 4.07 -13.70
CA LYS A 278 4.97 3.32 -13.59
C LYS A 278 4.18 3.31 -14.87
N TRP A 279 3.69 2.13 -15.23
CA TRP A 279 2.62 1.98 -16.21
C TRP A 279 1.29 2.39 -15.58
N MET A 280 0.55 3.25 -16.28
CA MET A 280 -0.79 3.68 -15.90
C MET A 280 -1.79 3.30 -16.98
N VAL A 281 -2.86 2.62 -16.58
CA VAL A 281 -4.01 2.29 -17.43
C VAL A 281 -5.27 2.83 -16.77
N PHE A 282 -6.22 3.32 -17.57
CA PHE A 282 -7.49 3.88 -17.06
C PHE A 282 -8.67 2.99 -17.47
N ILE A 283 -9.37 2.43 -16.49
CA ILE A 283 -10.52 1.56 -16.69
C ILE A 283 -11.81 2.34 -16.43
N ARG A 284 -12.63 2.53 -17.46
CA ARG A 284 -13.92 3.24 -17.33
C ARG A 284 -15.02 2.41 -16.67
N ARG A 285 -14.90 1.09 -16.73
CA ARG A 285 -15.89 0.14 -16.18
C ARG A 285 -15.61 -0.17 -14.71
N ARG A 286 -16.47 0.38 -13.84
CA ARG A 286 -16.36 0.23 -12.38
C ARG A 286 -16.65 -1.18 -11.86
N ASP A 287 -17.40 -1.97 -12.62
CA ASP A 287 -17.78 -3.34 -12.25
C ASP A 287 -16.62 -4.35 -12.44
N ILE A 288 -15.61 -4.02 -13.24
CA ILE A 288 -14.51 -4.95 -13.59
C ILE A 288 -13.12 -4.49 -13.17
N TYR A 289 -12.90 -3.20 -12.85
CA TYR A 289 -11.54 -2.70 -12.60
C TYR A 289 -10.81 -3.46 -11.49
N GLY A 290 -11.53 -3.87 -10.43
CA GLY A 290 -10.98 -4.65 -9.33
C GLY A 290 -10.47 -6.01 -9.81
N LYS A 291 -11.26 -6.71 -10.65
CA LYS A 291 -10.88 -8.00 -11.24
C LYS A 291 -9.67 -7.87 -12.16
N VAL A 292 -9.69 -6.88 -13.06
CA VAL A 292 -8.56 -6.59 -13.95
C VAL A 292 -7.29 -6.28 -13.15
N PHE A 293 -7.39 -5.45 -12.11
CA PHE A 293 -6.25 -5.07 -11.27
C PHE A 293 -5.64 -6.26 -10.54
N ILE A 294 -6.46 -7.06 -9.85
CA ILE A 294 -6.01 -8.25 -9.11
C ILE A 294 -5.45 -9.31 -10.07
N GLU A 295 -6.06 -9.51 -11.24
CA GLU A 295 -5.56 -10.47 -12.22
C GLU A 295 -4.21 -10.06 -12.80
N ILE A 296 -3.99 -8.76 -13.11
CA ILE A 296 -2.67 -8.27 -13.52
C ILE A 296 -1.63 -8.52 -12.42
N ILE A 297 -1.94 -8.21 -11.15
CA ILE A 297 -1.02 -8.47 -10.03
C ILE A 297 -0.67 -9.96 -9.95
N ASN A 298 -1.65 -10.85 -10.01
CA ASN A 298 -1.42 -12.29 -9.94
C ASN A 298 -0.54 -12.79 -11.11
N GLU A 299 -0.75 -12.28 -12.32
CA GLU A 299 0.11 -12.57 -13.47
C GLU A 299 1.54 -12.05 -13.28
N LEU A 300 1.70 -10.83 -12.77
CA LEU A 300 3.00 -10.23 -12.49
C LEU A 300 3.75 -11.02 -11.40
N ILE A 301 3.06 -11.44 -10.33
CA ILE A 301 3.63 -12.29 -9.28
C ILE A 301 4.09 -13.61 -9.88
N ARG A 302 3.25 -14.28 -10.69
CA ARG A 302 3.59 -15.58 -11.29
C ARG A 302 4.81 -15.51 -12.21
N ARG A 303 5.04 -14.36 -12.85
CA ARG A 303 6.19 -14.12 -13.74
C ARG A 303 7.39 -13.48 -13.02
N ASP A 304 7.31 -13.32 -11.69
CA ASP A 304 8.34 -12.66 -10.88
C ASP A 304 8.72 -11.27 -11.42
N LEU A 305 7.68 -10.47 -11.70
CA LEU A 305 7.71 -9.10 -12.23
C LEU A 305 6.97 -8.09 -11.33
N HIS A 306 6.25 -8.54 -10.30
CA HIS A 306 5.50 -7.62 -9.43
C HIS A 306 6.48 -6.87 -8.52
N TYR A 307 6.39 -5.54 -8.52
CA TYR A 307 7.15 -4.65 -7.66
C TYR A 307 6.20 -3.89 -6.72
N GLU A 308 5.49 -2.90 -7.24
CA GLU A 308 4.47 -2.14 -6.53
C GLU A 308 3.29 -1.93 -7.49
N SER A 309 2.07 -2.07 -6.98
CA SER A 309 0.86 -1.79 -7.73
C SER A 309 -0.14 -1.02 -6.88
N LYS A 310 -0.90 -0.10 -7.50
CA LYS A 310 -1.99 0.56 -6.80
C LYS A 310 -3.16 0.96 -7.68
N THR A 311 -4.33 1.03 -7.06
CA THR A 311 -5.55 1.59 -7.63
C THR A 311 -6.34 2.35 -6.56
N LEU A 312 -7.44 3.01 -6.94
CA LEU A 312 -8.28 3.71 -5.97
C LEU A 312 -8.97 2.70 -5.04
N PHE A 313 -8.84 2.92 -3.74
CA PHE A 313 -9.44 2.06 -2.71
C PHE A 313 -10.98 2.06 -2.78
N ASN A 314 -11.54 3.24 -3.05
CA ASN A 314 -12.97 3.45 -3.25
C ASN A 314 -13.18 4.55 -4.31
N PRO A 315 -13.20 4.18 -5.61
CA PRO A 315 -13.36 5.14 -6.67
C PRO A 315 -14.78 5.73 -6.63
N ARG A 316 -14.86 7.06 -6.73
CA ARG A 316 -16.07 7.77 -7.13
C ARG A 316 -16.21 7.71 -8.66
N ASP A 317 -17.39 8.04 -9.16
CA ASP A 317 -17.60 8.15 -10.60
C ASP A 317 -16.60 9.17 -11.17
N ASN A 318 -15.82 8.73 -12.15
CA ASN A 318 -14.72 9.50 -12.73
C ASN A 318 -14.78 9.39 -14.25
N GLU A 319 -15.04 10.50 -14.92
CA GLU A 319 -15.10 10.59 -16.39
C GLU A 319 -13.78 10.15 -17.06
N GLY A 320 -12.65 10.34 -16.37
CA GLY A 320 -11.32 9.95 -16.83
C GLY A 320 -11.01 8.45 -16.70
N GLY A 321 -11.87 7.67 -16.02
CA GLY A 321 -11.63 6.28 -15.69
C GLY A 321 -10.82 6.07 -14.41
N ILE A 322 -10.85 4.85 -13.90
CA ILE A 322 -10.17 4.43 -12.66
C ILE A 322 -8.72 4.05 -13.00
N PRO A 323 -7.72 4.69 -12.37
CA PRO A 323 -6.32 4.38 -12.64
C PRO A 323 -5.93 3.03 -12.03
N LEU A 324 -5.30 2.19 -12.84
CA LEU A 324 -4.52 1.03 -12.43
C LEU A 324 -3.05 1.37 -12.67
N ILE A 325 -2.23 1.31 -11.64
CA ILE A 325 -0.84 1.75 -11.65
C ILE A 325 0.05 0.56 -11.29
N PHE A 326 1.05 0.29 -12.11
CA PHE A 326 2.01 -0.81 -11.95
C PHE A 326 3.42 -0.25 -12.09
N TYR A 327 4.18 -0.26 -11.00
CA TYR A 327 5.51 0.32 -10.93
C TYR A 327 6.57 -0.62 -11.50
N VAL A 328 7.63 -0.01 -12.02
CA VAL A 328 8.84 -0.67 -12.51
C VAL A 328 10.04 0.01 -11.84
N PRO A 329 10.98 -0.75 -11.23
CA PRO A 329 12.11 -0.17 -10.49
C PRO A 329 13.01 0.75 -11.32
N SER A 330 13.09 0.51 -12.64
CA SER A 330 13.89 1.33 -13.56
C SER A 330 13.21 1.48 -14.93
N PHE A 331 13.11 2.71 -15.44
CA PHE A 331 12.64 2.97 -16.81
C PHE A 331 13.64 2.53 -17.89
N LEU A 332 14.87 2.19 -17.49
CA LEU A 332 15.95 1.68 -18.33
C LEU A 332 16.06 0.14 -18.28
N ALA A 333 15.33 -0.53 -17.39
CA ALA A 333 15.18 -1.98 -17.41
C ALA A 333 14.18 -2.40 -18.51
N LEU A 334 14.60 -2.29 -19.77
CA LEU A 334 13.72 -2.35 -20.94
C LEU A 334 12.91 -3.65 -21.04
N ASN A 335 13.50 -4.81 -20.74
CA ASN A 335 12.81 -6.10 -20.72
C ASN A 335 11.78 -6.13 -19.59
N VAL A 336 12.09 -5.61 -18.40
CA VAL A 336 11.11 -5.49 -17.31
C VAL A 336 9.96 -4.57 -17.74
N VAL A 337 10.26 -3.40 -18.31
CA VAL A 337 9.26 -2.44 -18.84
C VAL A 337 8.35 -3.11 -19.88
N ILE A 338 8.92 -3.83 -20.84
CA ILE A 338 8.21 -4.57 -21.90
C ILE A 338 7.34 -5.67 -21.30
N ASN A 339 7.90 -6.52 -20.44
CA ASN A 339 7.20 -7.67 -19.89
C ASN A 339 6.02 -7.26 -19.01
N VAL A 340 6.16 -6.18 -18.23
CA VAL A 340 5.03 -5.62 -17.46
C VAL A 340 3.94 -5.10 -18.41
N ALA A 341 4.31 -4.39 -19.48
CA ALA A 341 3.34 -3.91 -20.48
C ALA A 341 2.61 -5.07 -21.19
N ASN A 342 3.32 -6.17 -21.48
CA ASN A 342 2.75 -7.38 -22.08
C ASN A 342 1.74 -8.06 -21.16
N VAL A 343 2.07 -8.22 -19.88
CA VAL A 343 1.12 -8.77 -18.89
C VAL A 343 -0.15 -7.93 -18.81
N ILE A 344 0.00 -6.60 -18.76
CA ILE A 344 -1.13 -5.66 -18.80
C ILE A 344 -1.96 -5.88 -20.07
N ASN A 345 -1.31 -5.96 -21.25
CA ASN A 345 -1.99 -6.16 -22.53
C ASN A 345 -2.80 -7.47 -22.55
N GLU A 346 -2.18 -8.59 -22.16
CA GLU A 346 -2.80 -9.92 -22.15
C GLU A 346 -4.04 -9.98 -21.25
N VAL A 347 -3.99 -9.36 -20.06
CA VAL A 347 -5.18 -9.29 -19.19
C VAL A 347 -6.24 -8.41 -19.83
N LEU A 348 -5.89 -7.23 -20.36
CA LEU A 348 -6.89 -6.35 -20.97
C LEU A 348 -7.58 -6.97 -22.19
N ILE A 349 -6.88 -7.79 -22.98
CA ILE A 349 -7.47 -8.59 -24.08
C ILE A 349 -8.53 -9.56 -23.54
N ARG A 350 -8.24 -10.29 -22.44
CA ARG A 350 -9.20 -11.22 -21.82
C ARG A 350 -10.51 -10.55 -21.40
N TYR A 351 -10.45 -9.27 -21.01
CA TYR A 351 -11.64 -8.49 -20.64
C TYR A 351 -12.23 -7.67 -21.80
N GLY A 352 -11.69 -7.79 -23.02
CA GLY A 352 -12.15 -7.03 -24.18
C GLY A 352 -11.94 -5.51 -24.05
N ILE A 353 -10.96 -5.07 -23.27
CA ILE A 353 -10.70 -3.66 -22.97
C ILE A 353 -9.63 -3.14 -23.92
N ARG A 354 -9.98 -2.19 -24.79
CA ARG A 354 -9.04 -1.48 -25.66
C ARG A 354 -8.72 -0.10 -25.10
N THR A 355 -7.46 0.15 -24.78
CA THR A 355 -7.01 1.43 -24.23
C THR A 355 -5.50 1.63 -24.46
N LYS A 356 -4.93 2.69 -23.89
CA LYS A 356 -3.48 2.92 -23.88
C LYS A 356 -2.95 2.75 -22.46
N ALA A 357 -1.75 2.20 -22.36
CA ALA A 357 -0.94 2.28 -21.16
C ALA A 357 0.10 3.39 -21.33
N TYR A 358 0.32 4.17 -20.29
CA TYR A 358 1.25 5.30 -20.28
C TYR A 358 2.32 5.08 -19.23
N PHE A 359 3.59 5.13 -19.61
CA PHE A 359 4.70 4.99 -18.67
C PHE A 359 5.15 6.36 -18.16
N LYS A 360 4.89 6.65 -16.88
CA LYS A 360 5.30 7.90 -16.23
C LYS A 360 6.52 7.68 -15.33
N PRO A 361 7.64 8.40 -15.54
CA PRO A 361 8.76 8.38 -14.62
C PRO A 361 8.39 8.93 -13.24
N GLU A 362 9.00 8.41 -12.17
CA GLU A 362 8.79 8.95 -10.82
C GLU A 362 9.28 10.39 -10.70
N LEU A 363 10.39 10.73 -11.34
CA LEU A 363 10.92 12.09 -11.33
C LEU A 363 9.92 13.12 -11.87
N PHE A 364 9.08 12.75 -12.85
CA PHE A 364 8.03 13.63 -13.35
C PHE A 364 6.93 13.85 -12.30
N THR A 365 6.65 12.85 -11.46
CA THR A 365 5.74 13.01 -10.31
C THR A 365 6.35 13.96 -9.28
N ASN A 366 7.62 13.77 -8.94
CA ASN A 366 8.34 14.58 -7.96
C ASN A 366 8.49 16.06 -8.38
N LYS A 367 8.70 16.30 -9.68
CA LYS A 367 8.76 17.66 -10.26
C LYS A 367 7.40 18.24 -10.63
N SER A 368 6.30 17.60 -10.25
CA SER A 368 4.93 18.02 -10.56
C SER A 368 4.67 18.26 -12.05
N ILE A 369 5.28 17.44 -12.91
CA ILE A 369 5.05 17.44 -14.35
C ILE A 369 3.77 16.67 -14.64
N TYR A 370 2.73 17.42 -14.96
CA TYR A 370 1.39 16.94 -15.28
C TYR A 370 0.91 17.54 -16.61
N ARG A 371 -0.19 17.00 -17.14
CA ARG A 371 -0.76 17.54 -18.38
C ARG A 371 -1.09 19.02 -18.20
N GLY A 372 -0.55 19.86 -19.08
CA GLY A 372 -0.79 21.32 -19.08
C GLY A 372 0.14 22.14 -18.19
N THR A 373 1.12 21.52 -17.51
CA THR A 373 2.04 22.27 -16.62
C THR A 373 3.33 22.73 -17.31
N THR A 374 3.87 21.97 -18.27
CA THR A 374 5.25 22.19 -18.75
C THR A 374 5.45 22.08 -20.27
N GLY A 375 4.40 22.11 -21.10
CA GLY A 375 4.52 21.88 -22.56
C GLY A 375 4.89 20.44 -22.95
N LEU A 376 5.52 19.70 -22.05
CA LEU A 376 5.85 18.28 -22.14
C LEU A 376 4.65 17.39 -21.76
N LYS A 377 4.63 16.18 -22.31
CA LYS A 377 3.75 15.11 -21.83
C LYS A 377 4.27 14.55 -20.50
N PRO A 378 3.38 14.10 -19.59
CA PRO A 378 3.78 13.58 -18.29
C PRO A 378 4.21 12.10 -18.33
N TYR A 379 4.56 11.55 -19.49
CA TYR A 379 4.96 10.16 -19.70
C TYR A 379 5.98 10.09 -20.83
N ILE A 380 6.81 9.04 -20.81
CA ILE A 380 7.90 8.84 -21.80
C ILE A 380 7.62 7.66 -22.75
N TYR A 381 6.81 6.68 -22.34
CA TYR A 381 6.44 5.54 -23.19
C TYR A 381 4.92 5.38 -23.30
N ILE A 382 4.46 4.85 -24.44
CA ILE A 382 3.06 4.55 -24.69
C ILE A 382 2.95 3.15 -25.29
N ALA A 383 2.17 2.28 -24.67
CA ALA A 383 1.80 0.98 -25.23
C ALA A 383 0.33 0.99 -25.66
N ASN A 384 0.03 0.52 -26.86
CA ASN A 384 -1.34 0.25 -27.27
C ASN A 384 -1.75 -1.11 -26.70
N VAL A 385 -2.69 -1.13 -25.76
CA VAL A 385 -3.07 -2.36 -25.04
C VAL A 385 -4.52 -2.74 -25.32
N GLY A 386 -4.83 -4.03 -25.26
CA GLY A 386 -6.12 -4.59 -25.65
C GLY A 386 -6.28 -4.88 -27.14
N LYS A 387 -5.20 -4.77 -27.93
CA LYS A 387 -5.20 -5.23 -29.34
C LYS A 387 -4.68 -6.67 -29.35
N GLY A 388 -5.50 -7.60 -29.83
CA GLY A 388 -4.99 -8.92 -30.23
C GLY A 388 -4.16 -8.78 -31.49
N ASP A 389 -3.26 -9.74 -31.72
CA ASP A 389 -2.46 -9.85 -32.94
C ASP A 389 -3.31 -9.90 -34.21
#